data_AF-A0A3L7S8K0-F1
#
_entry.id   AF-A0A3L7S8K0-F1
#
_cell.length_a   1.000
_cell.length_b   1.000
_cell.length_c   1.000
_cell.angle_alpha   90.00
_cell.angle_beta   90.00
_cell.angle_gamma   90.00
#
_symmetry.space_group_name_H-M   'P 1'
#
loop_
_entity.id
_entity.type
_entity.pdbx_description
1 polymer ?
#
loop_
_entity_poly.entity_id
_entity_poly.type
_entity_poly.pdbx_seq_one_letter_code
_entity_poly.pdbx_strand_id
1 'polypeptide(L)'
;MLPEKEFAGFEGPDPAWPPSPGFHREWLDACRGGPAASCHCGYAGPLTESVPLANVAYRIQGDFDRDATSLTTGRADADTLLRRDERAGWRV
;
A
#
# COMPACT_ATOMS: atom_id res chain seq x y z
N MET A 1 -24.80 -7.73 10.53
CA MET A 1 -25.50 -7.78 9.23
C MET A 1 -26.20 -6.45 9.01
N LEU A 2 -26.34 -6.02 7.76
CA LEU A 2 -27.03 -4.76 7.41
C LEU A 2 -28.56 -4.90 7.65
N PRO A 3 -29.30 -3.78 7.87
CA PRO A 3 -30.75 -3.83 8.12
C PRO A 3 -31.55 -4.37 6.92
N GLU A 4 -32.11 -5.57 7.02
CA GLU A 4 -32.75 -6.28 5.89
C GLU A 4 -33.89 -5.49 5.21
N LYS A 5 -34.68 -4.73 5.98
CA LYS A 5 -35.81 -3.94 5.44
C LYS A 5 -35.37 -2.77 4.56
N GLU A 6 -34.19 -2.22 4.81
CA GLU A 6 -33.68 -1.03 4.11
C GLU A 6 -32.94 -1.41 2.81
N PHE A 7 -32.48 -2.67 2.70
CA PHE A 7 -31.71 -3.17 1.57
C PHE A 7 -32.49 -4.17 0.70
N ALA A 8 -33.78 -4.38 1.00
CA ALA A 8 -34.66 -5.22 0.19
C ALA A 8 -34.82 -4.60 -1.21
N GLY A 9 -34.22 -5.23 -2.22
CA GLY A 9 -34.26 -4.76 -3.61
C GLY A 9 -33.24 -3.68 -3.96
N PHE A 10 -32.20 -3.49 -3.15
CA PHE A 10 -31.09 -2.61 -3.52
C PHE A 10 -30.34 -3.19 -4.73
N GLU A 11 -30.37 -2.48 -5.86
CA GLU A 11 -29.50 -2.72 -7.00
C GLU A 11 -28.32 -1.75 -6.93
N GLY A 12 -27.13 -2.31 -6.75
CA GLY A 12 -25.89 -1.53 -6.73
C GLY A 12 -25.54 -1.00 -8.13
N PRO A 13 -24.61 -0.04 -8.22
CA PRO A 13 -24.09 0.41 -9.50
C PRO A 13 -23.46 -0.74 -10.27
N ASP A 14 -23.46 -0.63 -11.60
CA ASP A 14 -22.77 -1.59 -12.46
C ASP A 14 -21.30 -1.76 -12.02
N PRO A 15 -20.76 -2.99 -12.05
CA PRO A 15 -19.37 -3.22 -11.68
C PRO A 15 -18.43 -2.34 -12.51
N ALA A 16 -17.67 -1.49 -11.84
CA ALA A 16 -16.68 -0.64 -12.51
C ALA A 16 -15.52 -1.44 -13.13
N TRP A 17 -15.36 -2.71 -12.74
CA TRP A 17 -14.24 -3.57 -13.12
C TRP A 17 -14.74 -4.97 -13.52
N PRO A 18 -14.09 -5.61 -14.50
CA PRO A 18 -14.36 -6.99 -14.81
C PRO A 18 -14.04 -7.89 -13.61
N PRO A 19 -14.70 -9.05 -13.48
CA PRO A 19 -14.38 -10.02 -12.44
C PRO A 19 -12.92 -10.46 -12.58
N SER A 20 -12.19 -10.48 -11.47
CA SER A 20 -10.80 -10.94 -11.46
C SER A 20 -10.74 -12.44 -11.82
N PRO A 21 -9.84 -12.86 -12.72
CA PRO A 21 -9.57 -14.27 -12.98
C PRO A 21 -8.80 -14.96 -11.83
N GLY A 22 -8.48 -14.21 -10.77
CA GLY A 22 -7.71 -14.63 -9.59
C GLY A 22 -6.25 -14.19 -9.67
N PHE A 23 -5.70 -13.73 -8.55
CA PHE A 23 -4.35 -13.14 -8.48
C PHE A 23 -3.25 -14.03 -9.07
N HIS A 24 -3.31 -15.34 -8.84
CA HIS A 24 -2.33 -16.28 -9.38
C HIS A 24 -2.37 -16.35 -10.92
N ARG A 25 -3.57 -16.29 -11.51
CA ARG A 25 -3.73 -16.31 -12.97
C ARG A 25 -3.25 -15.00 -13.56
N GLU A 26 -3.64 -13.87 -12.98
CA GLU A 26 -3.17 -12.54 -13.39
C GLU A 26 -1.64 -12.46 -13.40
N TRP A 27 -0.99 -12.97 -12.36
CA TRP A 27 0.46 -12.98 -12.27
C TRP A 27 1.11 -13.85 -13.36
N LEU A 28 0.61 -15.08 -13.57
CA LEU A 28 1.13 -15.96 -14.62
C LEU A 28 0.98 -15.35 -16.02
N ASP A 29 -0.16 -14.70 -16.29
CA ASP A 29 -0.42 -14.08 -17.58
C ASP A 29 0.46 -12.84 -17.79
N ALA A 30 0.66 -12.02 -16.76
CA ALA A 30 1.61 -10.90 -16.77
C ALA A 30 3.05 -11.39 -17.06
N CYS A 31 3.50 -12.47 -16.42
CA CYS A 31 4.82 -13.06 -16.68
C CYS A 31 4.98 -13.59 -18.12
N ARG A 32 3.88 -13.93 -18.80
CA ARG A 32 3.88 -14.42 -20.19
C ARG A 32 3.80 -13.28 -21.23
N GLY A 33 3.90 -12.02 -20.80
CA GLY A 33 3.78 -10.85 -21.67
C GLY A 33 2.35 -10.33 -21.82
N GLY A 34 1.42 -10.81 -21.01
CA GLY A 34 0.08 -10.25 -20.88
C GLY A 34 0.06 -8.90 -20.14
N PRO A 35 -1.14 -8.35 -19.88
CA PRO A 35 -1.28 -7.11 -19.12
C PRO A 35 -0.71 -7.25 -17.70
N ALA A 36 -0.32 -6.13 -17.11
CA ALA A 36 0.15 -6.10 -15.73
C ALA A 36 -0.93 -6.60 -14.76
N ALA A 37 -0.52 -7.37 -13.75
CA ALA A 37 -1.41 -7.81 -12.69
C ALA A 37 -1.96 -6.60 -11.91
N SER A 38 -3.22 -6.70 -11.47
CA SER A 38 -3.89 -5.62 -10.72
C SER A 38 -3.11 -5.22 -9.45
N CYS A 39 -2.49 -6.19 -8.78
CA CYS A 39 -1.70 -6.03 -7.56
C CYS A 39 -0.17 -6.03 -7.80
N HIS A 40 0.31 -5.39 -8.87
CA HIS A 40 1.74 -5.26 -9.15
C HIS A 40 2.52 -4.48 -8.06
N CYS A 41 3.84 -4.69 -7.97
CA CYS A 41 4.69 -4.10 -6.93
C CYS A 41 4.72 -2.56 -6.91
N GLY A 42 4.48 -1.92 -8.06
CA GLY A 42 4.38 -0.46 -8.15
C GLY A 42 3.17 0.11 -7.40
N TYR A 43 2.11 -0.67 -7.23
CA TYR A 43 0.96 -0.33 -6.40
C TYR A 43 1.11 -0.89 -4.98
N ALA A 44 1.43 -2.18 -4.86
CA ALA A 44 1.46 -2.87 -3.57
C ALA A 44 2.58 -2.37 -2.64
N GLY A 45 3.71 -1.92 -3.19
CA GLY A 45 4.83 -1.37 -2.43
C GLY A 45 4.44 -0.10 -1.65
N PRO A 46 4.06 0.99 -2.34
CA PRO A 46 3.62 2.22 -1.68
C PRO A 46 2.45 2.02 -0.72
N LEU A 47 1.50 1.13 -1.08
CA LEU A 47 0.39 0.79 -0.19
C LEU A 47 0.89 0.16 1.12
N THR A 48 1.77 -0.83 1.03
CA THR A 48 2.33 -1.49 2.22
C THR A 48 3.13 -0.51 3.08
N GLU A 49 3.85 0.39 2.43
CA GLU A 49 4.68 1.41 3.07
C GLU A 49 3.88 2.52 3.78
N SER A 50 2.64 2.78 3.36
CA SER A 50 1.78 3.77 4.02
C SER A 50 1.51 3.44 5.51
N VAL A 51 1.42 2.16 5.85
CA VAL A 51 1.13 1.69 7.22
C VAL A 51 2.23 2.08 8.22
N PRO A 52 3.53 1.75 8.00
CA PRO A 52 4.58 2.21 8.90
C PRO A 52 4.73 3.73 8.91
N LEU A 53 4.49 4.43 7.80
CA LEU A 53 4.53 5.90 7.78
C LEU A 53 3.44 6.53 8.66
N ALA A 54 2.24 5.96 8.70
CA ALA A 54 1.19 6.40 9.62
C ALA A 54 1.64 6.26 11.10
N ASN A 55 2.38 5.21 11.44
CA ASN A 55 2.94 5.06 12.78
C ASN A 55 4.00 6.12 13.11
N VAL A 56 4.81 6.53 12.13
CA VAL A 56 5.76 7.64 12.30
C VAL A 56 5.00 8.94 12.55
N ALA A 57 3.98 9.23 11.74
CA ALA A 57 3.17 10.45 11.87
C ALA A 57 2.50 10.53 13.23
N TYR A 58 1.97 9.39 13.71
CA TYR A 58 1.44 9.26 15.05
C TYR A 58 2.50 9.53 16.13
N ARG A 59 3.71 8.98 16.02
CA ARG A 59 4.75 9.15 17.05
C ARG A 59 5.27 10.58 17.15
N ILE A 60 5.38 11.28 16.02
CA ILE A 60 5.84 12.68 15.99
C ILE A 60 4.71 13.69 16.20
N GLN A 61 3.46 13.21 16.33
CA GLN A 61 2.26 14.03 16.47
C GLN A 61 2.16 15.11 15.39
N GLY A 62 2.34 14.71 14.13
CA GLY A 62 2.28 15.65 13.00
C GLY A 62 2.38 14.96 11.65
N ASP A 63 2.18 15.77 10.61
CA ASP A 63 2.34 15.40 9.23
C ASP A 63 3.78 15.57 8.75
N PHE A 64 4.06 14.94 7.62
CA PHE A 64 5.29 15.05 6.86
C PHE A 64 5.05 14.51 5.44
N ASP A 65 5.81 15.03 4.49
CA ASP A 65 5.91 14.45 3.16
C ASP A 65 7.12 13.52 3.11
N ARG A 66 7.03 12.40 2.38
CA ARG A 66 8.15 11.50 2.17
C ARG A 66 8.61 11.56 0.72
N ASP A 67 9.88 11.86 0.52
CA ASP A 67 10.51 11.73 -0.78
C ASP A 67 10.89 10.27 -1.06
N ALA A 68 10.30 9.70 -2.12
CA ALA A 68 10.50 8.29 -2.48
C ALA A 68 11.93 8.00 -2.97
N THR A 69 12.66 9.02 -3.42
CA THR A 69 14.01 8.86 -4.00
C THR A 69 15.09 8.87 -2.92
N SER A 70 15.12 9.91 -2.08
CA SER A 70 16.07 10.08 -0.99
C SER A 70 15.71 9.28 0.26
N LEU A 71 14.45 8.82 0.35
CA LEU A 71 13.89 8.11 1.50
C LEU A 71 13.98 8.94 2.79
N THR A 72 13.72 10.24 2.68
CA THR A 72 13.70 11.21 3.79
C THR A 72 12.40 12.01 3.78
N THR A 73 12.16 12.74 4.87
CA THR A 73 10.95 13.54 5.07
C THR A 73 11.23 15.04 5.23
N GLY A 74 12.51 15.43 5.28
CA GLY A 74 12.92 16.79 5.61
C GLY A 74 12.66 17.18 7.07
N ARG A 75 12.20 16.23 7.90
CA ARG A 75 11.84 16.44 9.29
C ARG A 75 12.67 15.49 10.16
N ALA A 76 13.58 16.04 10.95
CA ALA A 76 14.61 15.25 11.64
C ALA A 76 14.05 14.25 12.67
N ASP A 77 12.97 14.60 13.37
CA ASP A 77 12.28 13.73 14.32
C ASP A 77 11.59 12.53 13.64
N ALA A 78 11.04 12.73 12.43
CA ALA A 78 10.48 11.67 11.61
C ALA A 78 11.56 10.79 10.96
N ASP A 79 12.61 11.41 10.41
CA ASP A 79 13.71 10.71 9.73
C ASP A 79 14.44 9.74 10.68
N THR A 80 14.56 10.10 11.96
CA THR A 80 15.13 9.23 13.00
C THR A 80 14.32 7.93 13.21
N LEU A 81 13.02 7.95 12.88
CA LEU A 81 12.12 6.79 13.04
C LEU A 81 12.01 5.93 11.76
N LEU A 82 12.48 6.43 10.61
CA LEU A 82 12.41 5.73 9.33
C LEU A 82 13.51 4.69 9.14
N ARG A 83 14.65 4.89 9.80
CA ARG A 83 15.78 3.96 9.75
C ARG A 83 16.04 3.36 11.12
N ARG A 84 16.44 2.10 11.14
CA ARG A 84 16.95 1.45 12.34
C ARG A 84 18.46 1.52 12.31
N ASP A 85 19.07 1.74 13.46
CA ASP A 85 20.51 1.62 13.59
C ASP A 85 20.96 0.22 13.16
N GLU A 86 21.93 0.18 12.26
CA GLU A 86 22.52 -1.07 11.81
C GLU A 86 23.29 -1.71 12.95
N ARG A 87 23.01 -2.99 13.19
CA ARG A 87 23.70 -3.76 14.23
C ARG A 87 25.17 -3.94 13.85
N ALA A 88 26.04 -3.93 14.84
CA ALA A 88 27.46 -4.24 14.63
C ALA A 88 27.61 -5.60 13.92
N GLY A 89 28.43 -5.63 12.85
CA GLY A 89 28.61 -6.81 11.99
C GLY A 89 27.66 -6.92 10.79
N TRP A 90 26.66 -6.03 10.66
CA TRP A 90 25.70 -5.98 9.56
C TRP A 90 25.74 -4.68 8.76
N ARG A 91 26.79 -3.88 8.92
CA ARG A 91 27.02 -2.69 8.09
C ARG A 91 27.49 -3.13 6.71
N VAL A 92 26.79 -2.68 5.67
CA VAL A 92 27.17 -2.91 4.26
C VAL A 92 28.02 -1.76 3.75
#